data_AF-A0A942DWD9-F1
#
_entry.id   AF-A0A942DWD9-F1
#
_cell.length_a   1.000
_cell.length_b   1.000
_cell.length_c   1.000
_cell.angle_alpha   90.00
_cell.angle_beta   90.00
_cell.angle_gamma   90.00
#
_symmetry.space_group_name_H-M   'P 1'
#
loop_
_entity.id
_entity.type
_entity.pdbx_description
1 polymer ?
#
loop_
_entity_poly.entity_id
_entity_poly.type
_entity_poly.pdbx_seq_one_letter_code
_entity_poly.pdbx_strand_id
1 'polypeptide(L)'
;MVAAADVKWRLSGGVANNNPHASLGGEMSAVDVTPGVLNNLFDPVSSPEAQNGKTEYRCVYVLNNHASDTLIDVRAYIQAQTPNTGTTIDIALAPTSGAAPTGSENRTPADPSAGLQATAGNLQSNMVWYCVDYAPELGLFVALSLGGGTSSDVRAATSPDGLNWTAAGATADITKNCNWRDISWSPKLKLFAGVADSGTTRIAISADGVSWGQRVTNYIVKGVKWFPELDAFLYVRLATNHFVGVSHDGMDWSVGVQSPVALGDKIGFAYSPPLGRTVICGGTSIIHSTTPLEGGWVAGITVPSANFSGVAWSPKLGMFIASNSGSGGSKLYKSVDGINWTPLITYAFPPVLYHANWSEGLSAFVVCGLSFAAMSFDGVVWTEITVPASTGYQRLLPVGTKTYTVGNTGTARNYVLEAPELVFSSPADAENGLEIGDLGPGQRRAVWVRRTVSPGAPAVANDPFTLAIRGFPPLA
;
A
#
# COMPACT_ATOMS: atom_id res chain seq x y z
N MET A 1 20.74 10.99 -35.07
CA MET A 1 21.42 11.10 -33.77
C MET A 1 20.55 11.97 -32.91
N VAL A 2 20.30 11.59 -31.66
CA VAL A 2 19.49 12.40 -30.75
C VAL A 2 20.20 13.73 -30.48
N ALA A 3 19.55 14.86 -30.78
CA ALA A 3 20.08 16.19 -30.52
C ALA A 3 19.63 16.70 -29.15
N ALA A 4 20.30 17.74 -28.63
CA ALA A 4 19.93 18.31 -27.33
C ALA A 4 18.47 18.79 -27.27
N ALA A 5 17.91 19.25 -28.40
CA ALA A 5 16.52 19.70 -28.49
C ALA A 5 15.48 18.56 -28.35
N ASP A 6 15.88 17.32 -28.61
CA ASP A 6 15.02 16.14 -28.54
C ASP A 6 14.87 15.59 -27.12
N VAL A 7 15.76 15.98 -26.20
CA VAL A 7 15.69 15.56 -24.80
C VAL A 7 14.91 16.59 -24.00
N LYS A 8 13.80 16.18 -23.41
CA LYS A 8 12.92 17.08 -22.66
C LYS A 8 12.90 16.74 -21.18
N TRP A 9 12.95 17.77 -20.35
CA TRP A 9 12.45 17.72 -18.98
C TRP A 9 10.94 18.01 -19.02
N ARG A 10 10.11 17.07 -18.56
CA ARG A 10 8.64 17.19 -18.55
C ARG A 10 8.13 17.24 -17.11
N LEU A 11 7.03 17.96 -16.88
CA LEU A 11 6.33 17.92 -15.60
C LEU A 11 5.73 16.52 -15.33
N SER A 12 5.43 16.24 -14.06
CA SER A 12 4.63 15.07 -13.65
C SER A 12 3.23 15.51 -13.20
N GLY A 13 2.42 14.64 -12.61
CA GLY A 13 1.10 14.99 -12.07
C GLY A 13 -0.07 14.78 -13.02
N GLY A 14 0.14 14.13 -14.18
CA GLY A 14 -0.89 13.87 -15.19
C GLY A 14 -0.65 14.60 -16.51
N VAL A 15 -1.17 14.04 -17.60
CA VAL A 15 -1.00 14.56 -18.97
C VAL A 15 -1.43 16.02 -19.14
N ALA A 16 -2.41 16.47 -18.34
CA ALA A 16 -2.97 17.82 -18.37
C ALA A 16 -2.30 18.79 -17.37
N ASN A 17 -1.32 18.34 -16.57
CA ASN A 17 -0.70 19.22 -15.58
C ASN A 17 0.11 20.33 -16.25
N ASN A 18 -0.27 21.58 -16.02
CA ASN A 18 0.45 22.76 -16.46
C ASN A 18 1.03 23.59 -15.30
N ASN A 19 0.91 23.11 -14.06
CA ASN A 19 1.43 23.75 -12.87
C ASN A 19 2.71 22.99 -12.40
N PRO A 20 3.90 23.61 -12.49
CA PRO A 20 5.14 22.99 -12.03
C PRO A 20 5.10 22.58 -10.56
N HIS A 21 4.44 23.34 -9.69
CA HIS A 21 4.34 23.04 -8.26
C HIS A 21 3.50 21.79 -7.96
N ALA A 22 2.62 21.39 -8.88
CA ALA A 22 1.83 20.16 -8.80
C ALA A 22 2.59 18.92 -9.32
N SER A 23 3.86 19.06 -9.72
CA SER A 23 4.69 17.96 -10.21
C SER A 23 5.16 17.09 -9.05
N LEU A 24 4.28 16.24 -8.54
CA LEU A 24 4.49 15.40 -7.35
C LEU A 24 4.48 13.90 -7.69
N GLY A 25 4.79 13.53 -8.93
CA GLY A 25 4.75 12.15 -9.42
C GLY A 25 3.46 11.84 -10.17
N GLY A 26 3.19 10.57 -10.46
CA GLY A 26 2.13 10.16 -11.39
C GLY A 26 2.56 10.30 -12.86
N GLU A 27 1.60 10.23 -13.79
CA GLU A 27 1.85 10.28 -15.24
C GLU A 27 2.63 11.54 -15.67
N MET A 28 3.44 11.41 -16.72
CA MET A 28 4.15 12.55 -17.34
C MET A 28 3.16 13.51 -18.01
N SER A 29 3.40 14.80 -17.83
CA SER A 29 2.66 15.87 -18.48
C SER A 29 3.08 16.05 -19.94
N ALA A 30 2.19 16.65 -20.74
CA ALA A 30 2.51 17.20 -22.06
C ALA A 30 3.26 18.56 -22.01
N VAL A 31 3.60 19.06 -20.82
CA VAL A 31 4.25 20.36 -20.60
C VAL A 31 5.72 20.18 -20.20
N ASP A 32 6.60 20.97 -20.83
CA ASP A 32 8.04 21.00 -20.53
C ASP A 32 8.33 21.81 -19.25
N VAL A 33 9.33 21.39 -18.49
CA VAL A 33 9.96 22.25 -17.48
C VAL A 33 10.67 23.37 -18.24
N THR A 34 10.19 24.61 -18.07
CA THR A 34 10.74 25.75 -18.82
C THR A 34 12.05 26.25 -18.20
N PRO A 35 13.21 26.17 -18.89
CA PRO A 35 14.48 26.64 -18.36
C PRO A 35 14.48 28.17 -18.15
N GLY A 36 15.26 28.66 -17.18
CA GLY A 36 15.46 30.10 -16.96
C GLY A 36 14.23 30.84 -16.41
N VAL A 37 13.12 30.14 -16.13
CA VAL A 37 11.96 30.69 -15.44
C VAL A 37 12.22 30.68 -13.94
N LEU A 38 12.05 31.85 -13.33
CA LEU A 38 12.21 32.05 -11.90
C LEU A 38 11.09 31.34 -11.13
N ASN A 39 11.42 30.72 -10.00
CA ASN A 39 10.46 30.02 -9.12
C ASN A 39 9.60 29.00 -9.89
N ASN A 40 10.21 28.36 -10.89
CA ASN A 40 9.53 27.42 -11.76
C ASN A 40 9.12 26.17 -10.97
N LEU A 41 10.04 25.24 -10.76
CA LEU A 41 9.72 23.96 -10.12
C LEU A 41 9.33 24.14 -8.64
N PHE A 42 10.01 25.05 -7.96
CA PHE A 42 9.77 25.38 -6.56
C PHE A 42 9.35 26.84 -6.40
N ASP A 43 8.42 27.06 -5.49
CA ASP A 43 7.95 28.37 -5.05
C ASP A 43 9.00 29.11 -4.20
N PRO A 44 8.85 30.44 -4.00
CA PRO A 44 9.72 31.21 -3.12
C PRO A 44 9.66 30.72 -1.67
N VAL A 45 10.81 30.76 -0.98
CA VAL A 45 10.88 30.41 0.45
C VAL A 45 10.67 31.68 1.28
N SER A 46 9.64 31.71 2.11
CA SER A 46 9.36 32.82 3.02
C SER A 46 10.37 32.88 4.17
N SER A 47 10.50 34.05 4.81
CA SER A 47 11.41 34.21 5.95
C SER A 47 11.12 33.26 7.12
N PRO A 48 9.86 33.01 7.51
CA PRO A 48 9.55 32.01 8.54
C PRO A 48 9.96 30.59 8.13
N GLU A 49 9.73 30.21 6.86
CA GLU A 49 10.14 28.89 6.36
C GLU A 49 11.66 28.73 6.36
N ALA A 50 12.40 29.74 5.88
CA ALA A 50 13.86 29.72 5.89
C ALA A 50 14.42 29.67 7.32
N GLN A 51 13.79 30.38 8.27
CA GLN A 51 14.19 30.36 9.67
C GLN A 51 14.01 28.97 10.31
N ASN A 52 12.91 28.28 9.99
CA ASN A 52 12.64 26.93 10.48
C ASN A 52 13.39 25.83 9.72
N GLY A 53 13.85 26.14 8.50
CA GLY A 53 14.28 25.18 7.51
C GLY A 53 13.08 24.56 6.79
N LYS A 54 13.30 24.17 5.54
CA LYS A 54 12.25 23.59 4.69
C LYS A 54 12.87 22.56 3.75
N THR A 55 12.27 21.39 3.67
CA THR A 55 12.65 20.37 2.68
C THR A 55 11.47 20.11 1.78
N GLU A 56 11.68 20.27 0.48
CA GLU A 56 10.61 20.13 -0.50
C GLU A 56 11.01 19.27 -1.69
N TYR A 57 10.01 18.66 -2.31
CA TYR A 57 10.18 17.69 -3.38
C TYR A 57 9.33 17.98 -4.59
N ARG A 58 9.89 17.70 -5.77
CA ARG A 58 9.19 17.73 -7.06
C ARG A 58 9.68 16.57 -7.92
N CYS A 59 8.82 16.07 -8.79
CA CYS A 59 9.12 14.96 -9.71
C CYS A 59 8.99 15.44 -11.16
N VAL A 60 10.00 15.19 -11.96
CA VAL A 60 10.03 15.53 -13.39
C VAL A 60 10.43 14.30 -14.19
N TYR A 61 10.16 14.29 -15.49
CA TYR A 61 10.57 13.22 -16.39
C TYR A 61 11.65 13.68 -17.35
N VAL A 62 12.62 12.81 -17.58
CA VAL A 62 13.50 12.86 -18.74
C VAL A 62 12.83 12.06 -19.85
N LEU A 63 12.58 12.69 -21.00
CA LEU A 63 11.95 12.10 -22.17
C LEU A 63 12.91 12.13 -23.35
N ASN A 64 13.11 10.98 -24.01
CA ASN A 64 13.62 10.96 -25.37
C ASN A 64 12.47 11.23 -26.35
N ASN A 65 12.38 12.47 -26.86
CA ASN A 65 11.35 12.90 -27.80
C ASN A 65 11.78 12.73 -29.27
N HIS A 66 12.91 12.07 -29.53
CA HIS A 66 13.33 11.77 -30.89
C HIS A 66 12.44 10.69 -31.52
N ALA A 67 12.21 10.77 -32.84
CA ALA A 67 11.24 9.93 -33.53
C ALA A 67 11.67 8.45 -33.70
N SER A 68 12.98 8.18 -33.84
CA SER A 68 13.49 6.84 -34.19
C SER A 68 14.70 6.37 -33.39
N ASP A 69 15.61 7.28 -33.05
CA ASP A 69 16.87 6.95 -32.39
C ASP A 69 16.72 6.80 -30.87
N THR A 70 17.46 5.83 -30.33
CA THR A 70 17.62 5.60 -28.90
C THR A 70 18.69 6.52 -28.34
N LEU A 71 18.43 7.13 -27.18
CA LEU A 71 19.43 7.84 -26.40
C LEU A 71 20.09 6.84 -25.45
N ILE A 72 21.41 6.65 -25.57
CA ILE A 72 22.16 5.59 -24.87
C ILE A 72 22.89 6.18 -23.67
N ASP A 73 23.07 5.41 -22.59
CA ASP A 73 23.79 5.79 -21.36
C ASP A 73 23.36 7.16 -20.83
N VAL A 74 22.06 7.31 -20.61
CA VAL A 74 21.50 8.58 -20.14
C VAL A 74 21.90 8.80 -18.69
N ARG A 75 22.45 9.99 -18.41
CA ARG A 75 22.82 10.42 -17.06
C ARG A 75 22.26 11.80 -16.75
N ALA A 76 21.63 11.96 -15.59
CA ALA A 76 21.15 13.23 -15.08
C ALA A 76 22.08 13.80 -14.02
N TYR A 77 22.31 15.11 -14.06
CA TYR A 77 23.18 15.80 -13.13
C TYR A 77 22.77 17.25 -12.91
N ILE A 78 23.34 17.87 -11.88
CA ILE A 78 23.08 19.24 -11.45
C ILE A 78 24.24 20.10 -11.97
N GLN A 79 24.07 20.64 -13.16
CA GLN A 79 25.08 21.48 -13.82
C GLN A 79 25.41 22.75 -13.02
N ALA A 80 24.42 23.31 -12.32
CA ALA A 80 24.61 24.43 -11.43
C ALA A 80 23.75 24.25 -10.18
N GLN A 81 24.40 24.24 -9.02
CA GLN A 81 23.73 24.33 -7.73
C GLN A 81 23.17 25.72 -7.50
N THR A 82 22.30 25.83 -6.51
CA THR A 82 21.83 27.12 -6.00
C THR A 82 23.00 28.01 -5.56
N PRO A 83 22.96 29.33 -5.84
CA PRO A 83 23.93 30.28 -5.32
C PRO A 83 23.76 30.57 -3.82
N ASN A 84 22.62 30.19 -3.23
CA ASN A 84 22.35 30.36 -1.80
C ASN A 84 23.02 29.24 -1.01
N THR A 85 24.04 29.59 -0.22
CA THR A 85 24.84 28.61 0.53
C THR A 85 24.08 27.88 1.64
N GLY A 86 22.90 28.37 2.02
CA GLY A 86 22.00 27.70 2.96
C GLY A 86 21.01 26.72 2.30
N THR A 87 20.96 26.67 0.97
CA THR A 87 20.07 25.82 0.19
C THR A 87 20.86 24.79 -0.60
N THR A 88 20.34 23.58 -0.79
CA THR A 88 20.90 22.57 -1.69
C THR A 88 19.82 21.96 -2.57
N ILE A 89 20.23 21.55 -3.78
CA ILE A 89 19.42 20.73 -4.67
C ILE A 89 20.05 19.34 -4.76
N ASP A 90 19.24 18.30 -4.58
CA ASP A 90 19.63 16.92 -4.83
C ASP A 90 18.67 16.26 -5.82
N ILE A 91 19.09 15.19 -6.48
CA ILE A 91 18.27 14.37 -7.36
C ILE A 91 18.28 12.89 -6.98
N ALA A 92 17.19 12.19 -7.28
CA ALA A 92 17.05 10.73 -7.10
C ALA A 92 16.24 10.13 -8.26
N LEU A 93 16.50 8.88 -8.62
CA LEU A 93 15.74 8.19 -9.67
C LEU A 93 14.43 7.64 -9.10
N ALA A 94 13.32 7.78 -9.81
CA ALA A 94 12.09 7.09 -9.42
C ALA A 94 12.26 5.56 -9.56
N PRO A 95 11.61 4.74 -8.70
CA PRO A 95 11.80 3.29 -8.71
C PRO A 95 11.11 2.58 -9.87
N THR A 96 10.33 3.30 -10.68
CA THR A 96 9.52 2.75 -11.77
C THR A 96 9.93 3.32 -13.12
N SER A 97 9.87 2.48 -14.14
CA SER A 97 10.05 2.88 -15.54
C SER A 97 8.84 3.60 -16.16
N GLY A 98 7.65 3.42 -15.57
CA GLY A 98 6.37 3.99 -16.01
C GLY A 98 5.98 5.27 -15.25
N ALA A 99 4.71 5.35 -14.84
CA ALA A 99 4.21 6.44 -14.02
C ALA A 99 4.94 6.45 -12.67
N ALA A 100 5.54 7.58 -12.30
CA ALA A 100 6.20 7.75 -11.02
C ALA A 100 5.22 7.52 -9.86
N PRO A 101 5.64 6.89 -8.77
CA PRO A 101 4.90 6.93 -7.52
C PRO A 101 4.59 8.38 -7.12
N THR A 102 3.44 8.62 -6.50
CA THR A 102 3.03 9.98 -6.13
C THR A 102 3.58 10.27 -4.74
N GLY A 103 4.25 11.40 -4.59
CA GLY A 103 4.71 11.92 -3.30
C GLY A 103 3.88 13.12 -2.85
N SER A 104 4.46 13.94 -2.00
CA SER A 104 3.92 15.25 -1.63
C SER A 104 5.04 16.28 -1.68
N GLU A 105 4.71 17.55 -1.51
CA GLU A 105 5.74 18.59 -1.41
C GLU A 105 6.71 18.31 -0.26
N ASN A 106 6.27 17.67 0.83
CA ASN A 106 7.08 17.45 2.05
C ASN A 106 7.64 16.03 2.16
N ARG A 107 7.37 15.16 1.18
CA ARG A 107 7.75 13.74 1.27
C ARG A 107 7.89 13.10 -0.11
N THR A 108 8.98 12.36 -0.32
CA THR A 108 9.15 11.50 -1.49
C THR A 108 8.38 10.19 -1.38
N PRO A 109 8.06 9.55 -2.52
CA PRO A 109 7.60 8.18 -2.49
C PRO A 109 8.69 7.26 -1.93
N ALA A 110 8.25 6.11 -1.41
CA ALA A 110 9.19 5.10 -0.99
C ALA A 110 9.85 4.40 -2.19
N ASP A 111 11.11 4.02 -2.04
CA ASP A 111 11.91 3.24 -2.97
C ASP A 111 11.81 1.73 -2.62
N PRO A 112 10.94 0.96 -3.28
CA PRO A 112 10.86 -0.49 -3.07
C PRO A 112 12.15 -1.23 -3.50
N SER A 113 12.98 -0.63 -4.37
CA SER A 113 14.10 -1.32 -5.03
C SER A 113 15.32 -1.48 -4.14
N ALA A 114 15.45 -0.63 -3.11
CA ALA A 114 16.49 -0.77 -2.08
C ALA A 114 16.14 -1.81 -0.99
N GLY A 115 15.08 -2.59 -1.19
CA GLY A 115 14.68 -3.71 -0.34
C GLY A 115 13.85 -3.26 0.85
N LEU A 116 12.67 -3.86 1.00
CA LEU A 116 11.85 -3.64 2.17
C LEU A 116 12.61 -4.04 3.44
N GLN A 117 12.62 -3.16 4.42
CA GLN A 117 13.15 -3.49 5.74
C GLN A 117 12.04 -4.15 6.54
N ALA A 118 12.35 -5.30 7.13
CA ALA A 118 11.43 -6.04 7.99
C ALA A 118 11.99 -6.05 9.41
N THR A 119 11.43 -5.21 10.27
CA THR A 119 11.77 -5.21 11.69
C THR A 119 10.86 -6.21 12.42
N ALA A 120 11.46 -7.21 13.08
CA ALA A 120 10.73 -8.20 13.85
C ALA A 120 10.30 -7.62 15.21
N GLY A 121 9.05 -7.89 15.61
CA GLY A 121 8.56 -7.59 16.96
C GLY A 121 8.54 -8.77 17.93
N ASN A 122 7.96 -8.56 19.11
CA ASN A 122 8.02 -9.46 20.27
C ASN A 122 6.69 -10.18 20.60
N LEU A 123 5.79 -10.34 19.64
CA LEU A 123 4.52 -11.04 19.81
C LEU A 123 4.72 -12.45 20.45
N GLN A 124 3.76 -12.95 21.23
CA GLN A 124 3.96 -14.15 22.06
C GLN A 124 4.20 -15.46 21.29
N SER A 125 5.46 -15.93 21.29
CA SER A 125 6.02 -17.31 21.37
C SER A 125 5.24 -18.58 21.02
N ASN A 126 4.02 -18.71 21.51
CA ASN A 126 3.26 -19.96 21.53
C ASN A 126 1.88 -19.82 20.86
N MET A 127 1.51 -18.60 20.45
CA MET A 127 0.24 -18.28 19.80
C MET A 127 0.34 -18.32 18.27
N VAL A 128 -0.81 -18.47 17.60
CA VAL A 128 -0.98 -18.38 16.13
C VAL A 128 -1.71 -17.08 15.80
N TRP A 129 -0.98 -15.97 15.79
CA TRP A 129 -1.55 -14.66 15.46
C TRP A 129 -1.96 -14.60 13.98
N TYR A 130 -3.15 -14.06 13.71
CA TYR A 130 -3.80 -14.23 12.42
C TYR A 130 -4.34 -12.94 11.81
N CYS A 131 -4.85 -12.03 12.64
CA CYS A 131 -5.40 -10.77 12.19
C CYS A 131 -4.95 -9.63 13.09
N VAL A 132 -4.88 -8.43 12.52
CA VAL A 132 -4.44 -7.20 13.18
C VAL A 132 -5.20 -6.02 12.58
N ASP A 133 -5.56 -5.06 13.42
CA ASP A 133 -6.03 -3.75 12.98
C ASP A 133 -5.47 -2.63 13.85
N TYR A 134 -5.59 -1.39 13.40
CA TYR A 134 -5.11 -0.19 14.06
C TYR A 134 -6.26 0.79 14.31
N ALA A 135 -6.33 1.33 15.52
CA ALA A 135 -7.21 2.43 15.88
C ALA A 135 -6.42 3.74 15.93
N PRO A 136 -6.53 4.61 14.91
CA PRO A 136 -5.80 5.88 14.87
C PRO A 136 -6.11 6.78 16.06
N GLU A 137 -7.36 6.81 16.52
CA GLU A 137 -7.82 7.64 17.63
C GLU A 137 -7.25 7.19 18.99
N LEU A 138 -6.82 5.92 19.08
CA LEU A 138 -6.20 5.35 20.28
C LEU A 138 -4.67 5.27 20.16
N GLY A 139 -4.12 5.43 18.95
CA GLY A 139 -2.73 5.12 18.67
C GLY A 139 -2.37 3.65 18.95
N LEU A 140 -3.31 2.73 18.73
CA LEU A 140 -3.22 1.36 19.24
C LEU A 140 -3.45 0.32 18.13
N PHE A 141 -2.49 -0.60 17.99
CA PHE A 141 -2.63 -1.84 17.25
C PHE A 141 -3.22 -2.93 18.14
N VAL A 142 -4.11 -3.74 17.57
CA VAL A 142 -4.72 -4.89 18.23
C VAL A 142 -4.63 -6.09 17.32
N ALA A 143 -4.06 -7.19 17.83
CA ALA A 143 -3.95 -8.45 17.13
C ALA A 143 -4.79 -9.52 17.82
N LEU A 144 -5.44 -10.39 17.04
CA LEU A 144 -6.15 -11.56 17.55
C LEU A 144 -5.56 -12.87 16.99
N SER A 145 -5.64 -13.92 17.80
CA SER A 145 -5.04 -15.22 17.51
C SER A 145 -6.06 -16.26 17.04
N LEU A 146 -5.70 -17.00 16.00
CA LEU A 146 -6.45 -18.15 15.49
C LEU A 146 -6.29 -19.38 16.39
N GLY A 147 -5.25 -19.43 17.23
CA GLY A 147 -4.89 -20.64 17.95
C GLY A 147 -3.61 -20.53 18.76
N GLY A 148 -3.03 -21.69 19.11
CA GLY A 148 -1.81 -21.77 19.90
C GLY A 148 -2.07 -21.69 21.41
N GLY A 149 -1.00 -22.00 22.15
CA GLY A 149 -1.02 -22.20 23.60
C GLY A 149 -2.08 -23.18 24.09
N THR A 150 -2.63 -22.90 25.27
CA THR A 150 -3.67 -23.66 25.94
C THR A 150 -5.04 -22.99 25.77
N SER A 151 -6.11 -23.71 26.12
CA SER A 151 -7.48 -23.18 26.12
C SER A 151 -7.70 -22.01 27.09
N SER A 152 -6.81 -21.82 28.06
CA SER A 152 -6.87 -20.72 29.03
C SER A 152 -6.16 -19.44 28.58
N ASP A 153 -5.38 -19.50 27.50
CA ASP A 153 -4.56 -18.37 27.07
C ASP A 153 -5.41 -17.30 26.38
N VAL A 154 -5.06 -16.05 26.68
CA VAL A 154 -5.63 -14.87 26.04
C VAL A 154 -5.20 -14.82 24.58
N ARG A 155 -6.15 -14.59 23.68
CA ARG A 155 -5.94 -14.58 22.22
C ARG A 155 -6.00 -13.16 21.64
N ALA A 156 -5.71 -12.16 22.46
CA ALA A 156 -5.60 -10.76 22.10
C ALA A 156 -4.28 -10.15 22.59
N ALA A 157 -3.67 -9.29 21.77
CA ALA A 157 -2.50 -8.51 22.15
C ALA A 157 -2.64 -7.09 21.60
N THR A 158 -2.05 -6.13 22.32
CA THR A 158 -2.06 -4.72 21.95
C THR A 158 -0.65 -4.17 21.81
N SER A 159 -0.46 -3.17 20.95
CA SER A 159 0.83 -2.50 20.77
C SER A 159 0.65 -1.05 20.34
N PRO A 160 1.42 -0.08 20.87
CA PRO A 160 1.38 1.30 20.38
C PRO A 160 2.17 1.51 19.08
N ASP A 161 3.12 0.63 18.76
CA ASP A 161 4.07 0.80 17.66
C ASP A 161 4.04 -0.34 16.62
N GLY A 162 3.25 -1.39 16.88
CA GLY A 162 3.13 -2.58 16.05
C GLY A 162 4.34 -3.52 16.12
N LEU A 163 5.31 -3.26 17.00
CA LEU A 163 6.52 -4.05 17.23
C LEU A 163 6.58 -4.62 18.64
N ASN A 164 6.29 -3.79 19.64
CA ASN A 164 6.30 -4.13 21.06
C ASN A 164 4.87 -4.39 21.53
N TRP A 165 4.56 -5.66 21.73
CA TRP A 165 3.24 -6.18 22.03
C TRP A 165 3.11 -6.62 23.47
N THR A 166 1.95 -6.34 24.04
CA THR A 166 1.53 -6.77 25.38
C THR A 166 0.29 -7.64 25.22
N ALA A 167 0.26 -8.82 25.84
CA ALA A 167 -0.95 -9.65 25.86
C ALA A 167 -2.03 -8.99 26.72
N ALA A 168 -3.30 -9.06 26.29
CA ALA A 168 -4.40 -8.55 27.10
C ALA A 168 -4.51 -9.34 28.43
N GLY A 169 -4.96 -8.68 29.51
CA GLY A 169 -4.92 -9.21 30.88
C GLY A 169 -5.76 -10.48 31.09
N ALA A 170 -5.23 -11.42 31.89
CA ALA A 170 -5.62 -12.84 31.86
C ALA A 170 -6.94 -13.25 32.56
N THR A 171 -7.69 -12.39 33.24
CA THR A 171 -8.67 -12.90 34.25
C THR A 171 -10.15 -12.90 33.84
N ALA A 172 -10.58 -12.22 32.77
CA ALA A 172 -11.97 -12.25 32.30
C ALA A 172 -12.13 -12.16 30.77
N ASP A 173 -11.06 -12.42 30.02
CA ASP A 173 -11.04 -12.20 28.59
C ASP A 173 -11.88 -13.25 27.83
N ILE A 174 -12.94 -12.77 27.16
CA ILE A 174 -13.84 -13.58 26.31
C ILE A 174 -13.17 -14.03 25.00
N THR A 175 -11.94 -13.57 24.72
CA THR A 175 -11.18 -13.98 23.54
C THR A 175 -10.60 -15.39 23.66
N LYS A 176 -10.67 -16.00 24.84
CA LYS A 176 -10.23 -17.38 25.07
C LYS A 176 -11.04 -18.38 24.24
N ASN A 177 -10.43 -19.51 23.87
CA ASN A 177 -11.07 -20.64 23.20
C ASN A 177 -11.79 -20.37 21.87
N CYS A 178 -11.52 -19.23 21.23
CA CYS A 178 -12.11 -18.89 19.94
C CYS A 178 -11.00 -18.70 18.91
N ASN A 179 -11.21 -19.23 17.70
CA ASN A 179 -10.28 -19.10 16.59
C ASN A 179 -10.61 -17.81 15.86
N TRP A 180 -9.98 -16.71 16.27
CA TRP A 180 -10.23 -15.38 15.70
C TRP A 180 -9.69 -15.31 14.27
N ARG A 181 -10.60 -14.99 13.34
CA ARG A 181 -10.33 -14.95 11.90
C ARG A 181 -10.08 -13.53 11.40
N ASP A 182 -10.72 -12.56 12.03
CA ASP A 182 -10.64 -11.19 11.58
C ASP A 182 -10.94 -10.20 12.71
N ILE A 183 -10.44 -8.99 12.55
CA ILE A 183 -10.68 -7.85 13.42
C ILE A 183 -10.80 -6.60 12.55
N SER A 184 -11.75 -5.74 12.88
CA SER A 184 -11.83 -4.43 12.26
C SER A 184 -12.16 -3.33 13.28
N TRP A 185 -11.45 -2.20 13.19
CA TRP A 185 -11.76 -0.95 13.87
C TRP A 185 -12.77 -0.14 13.08
N SER A 186 -13.74 0.41 13.79
CA SER A 186 -14.64 1.44 13.28
C SER A 186 -14.29 2.78 13.93
N PRO A 187 -13.76 3.77 13.20
CA PRO A 187 -13.51 5.11 13.74
C PRO A 187 -14.79 5.82 14.17
N LYS A 188 -15.92 5.59 13.47
CA LYS A 188 -17.22 6.20 13.79
C LYS A 188 -17.78 5.71 15.12
N LEU A 189 -17.83 4.39 15.30
CA LEU A 189 -18.31 3.74 16.52
C LEU A 189 -17.26 3.72 17.66
N LYS A 190 -16.00 4.06 17.36
CA LYS A 190 -14.84 3.93 18.28
C LYS A 190 -14.75 2.53 18.90
N LEU A 191 -14.83 1.51 18.05
CA LEU A 191 -14.99 0.12 18.45
C LEU A 191 -14.23 -0.83 17.52
N PHE A 192 -13.51 -1.77 18.11
CA PHE A 192 -13.04 -2.99 17.46
C PHE A 192 -14.14 -4.03 17.44
N ALA A 193 -14.31 -4.72 16.31
CA ALA A 193 -15.09 -5.94 16.20
C ALA A 193 -14.18 -7.09 15.76
N GLY A 194 -14.01 -8.08 16.65
CA GLY A 194 -13.34 -9.35 16.37
C GLY A 194 -14.37 -10.43 16.03
N VAL A 195 -14.02 -11.32 15.11
CA VAL A 195 -14.88 -12.43 14.69
C VAL A 195 -14.13 -13.76 14.66
N ALA A 196 -14.81 -14.84 15.02
CA ALA A 196 -14.22 -16.17 15.15
C ALA A 196 -15.06 -17.27 14.50
N ASP A 197 -14.37 -18.35 14.12
CA ASP A 197 -15.00 -19.52 13.50
C ASP A 197 -15.05 -20.78 14.37
N SER A 198 -14.67 -20.64 15.64
CA SER A 198 -14.80 -21.69 16.65
C SER A 198 -15.26 -21.09 17.99
N GLY A 199 -15.47 -21.97 18.98
CA GLY A 199 -15.91 -21.55 20.31
C GLY A 199 -17.37 -21.10 20.34
N THR A 200 -17.76 -20.54 21.49
CA THR A 200 -19.12 -20.01 21.75
C THR A 200 -19.20 -18.50 21.60
N THR A 201 -18.06 -17.81 21.74
CA THR A 201 -17.94 -16.35 21.63
C THR A 201 -17.39 -16.01 20.26
N ARG A 202 -18.26 -15.98 19.25
CA ARG A 202 -17.85 -15.86 17.84
C ARG A 202 -17.81 -14.43 17.33
N ILE A 203 -18.29 -13.49 18.14
CA ILE A 203 -18.18 -12.05 17.94
C ILE A 203 -17.84 -11.43 19.28
N ALA A 204 -16.78 -10.63 19.30
CA ALA A 204 -16.39 -9.82 20.45
C ALA A 204 -16.18 -8.38 19.99
N ILE A 205 -16.53 -7.43 20.84
CA ILE A 205 -16.32 -6.01 20.58
C ILE A 205 -15.53 -5.36 21.71
N SER A 206 -14.74 -4.33 21.41
CA SER A 206 -13.95 -3.63 22.40
C SER A 206 -13.70 -2.17 22.00
N ALA A 207 -13.86 -1.24 22.94
CA ALA A 207 -13.58 0.17 22.70
C ALA A 207 -12.11 0.55 22.96
N ASP A 208 -11.35 -0.34 23.63
CA ASP A 208 -9.99 -0.07 24.12
C ASP A 208 -8.96 -1.13 23.67
N GLY A 209 -9.40 -2.20 22.98
CA GLY A 209 -8.56 -3.33 22.56
C GLY A 209 -8.20 -4.32 23.67
N VAL A 210 -8.61 -4.06 24.91
CA VAL A 210 -8.24 -4.84 26.10
C VAL A 210 -9.46 -5.48 26.76
N SER A 211 -10.52 -4.70 26.93
CA SER A 211 -11.78 -5.11 27.54
C SER A 211 -12.76 -5.50 26.45
N TRP A 212 -13.06 -6.80 26.34
CA TRP A 212 -13.90 -7.34 25.29
C TRP A 212 -15.29 -7.75 25.80
N GLY A 213 -16.34 -7.30 25.10
CA GLY A 213 -17.74 -7.67 25.34
C GLY A 213 -18.27 -8.63 24.27
N GLN A 214 -19.02 -9.66 24.69
CA GLN A 214 -19.52 -10.70 23.77
C GLN A 214 -20.76 -10.21 23.02
N ARG A 215 -20.89 -10.64 21.76
CA ARG A 215 -22.14 -10.59 21.00
C ARG A 215 -22.57 -12.01 20.66
N VAL A 216 -23.76 -12.40 21.14
CA VAL A 216 -24.25 -13.78 21.05
C VAL A 216 -24.71 -14.06 19.63
N THR A 217 -24.15 -15.11 19.03
CA THR A 217 -24.56 -15.61 17.71
C THR A 217 -24.53 -17.15 17.70
N ASN A 218 -25.32 -17.76 16.82
CA ASN A 218 -25.39 -19.22 16.65
C ASN A 218 -24.64 -19.74 15.40
N TYR A 219 -24.06 -18.84 14.63
CA TYR A 219 -23.34 -19.13 13.39
C TYR A 219 -21.84 -18.84 13.54
N ILE A 220 -21.01 -19.30 12.63
CA ILE A 220 -19.59 -18.95 12.62
C ILE A 220 -19.35 -17.74 11.74
N VAL A 221 -18.36 -16.91 12.06
CA VAL A 221 -18.06 -15.70 11.30
C VAL A 221 -16.63 -15.79 10.78
N LYS A 222 -16.49 -15.66 9.46
CA LYS A 222 -15.27 -15.98 8.71
C LYS A 222 -14.43 -14.74 8.37
N GLY A 223 -15.04 -13.55 8.37
CA GLY A 223 -14.35 -12.30 8.13
C GLY A 223 -15.22 -11.10 8.46
N VAL A 224 -14.59 -9.96 8.76
CA VAL A 224 -15.24 -8.68 9.02
C VAL A 224 -14.37 -7.52 8.54
N LYS A 225 -14.97 -6.49 7.94
CA LYS A 225 -14.28 -5.25 7.62
C LYS A 225 -15.21 -4.05 7.79
N TRP A 226 -14.73 -3.02 8.47
CA TRP A 226 -15.37 -1.71 8.49
C TRP A 226 -15.06 -0.95 7.19
N PHE A 227 -16.10 -0.36 6.62
CA PHE A 227 -15.99 0.52 5.46
C PHE A 227 -16.50 1.92 5.85
N PRO A 228 -15.61 2.93 6.00
CA PRO A 228 -16.02 4.28 6.34
C PRO A 228 -17.04 4.88 5.37
N GLU A 229 -16.94 4.54 4.09
CA GLU A 229 -17.86 5.04 3.05
C GLU A 229 -19.25 4.44 3.15
N LEU A 230 -19.39 3.32 3.86
CA LEU A 230 -20.64 2.60 4.06
C LEU A 230 -21.18 2.78 5.48
N ASP A 231 -20.42 3.40 6.38
CA ASP A 231 -20.74 3.53 7.81
C ASP A 231 -21.18 2.20 8.44
N ALA A 232 -20.50 1.10 8.08
CA ALA A 232 -20.87 -0.24 8.53
C ALA A 232 -19.71 -1.23 8.56
N PHE A 233 -19.84 -2.22 9.44
CA PHE A 233 -19.12 -3.48 9.32
C PHE A 233 -19.83 -4.36 8.30
N LEU A 234 -19.07 -4.85 7.33
CA LEU A 234 -19.48 -5.95 6.48
C LEU A 234 -18.85 -7.23 7.00
N TYR A 235 -19.61 -8.32 7.07
CA TYR A 235 -19.10 -9.60 7.55
C TYR A 235 -19.63 -10.77 6.76
N VAL A 236 -18.83 -11.83 6.72
CA VAL A 236 -19.23 -13.12 6.13
C VAL A 236 -19.44 -14.11 7.26
N ARG A 237 -20.62 -14.71 7.31
CA ARG A 237 -20.94 -15.79 8.25
C ARG A 237 -21.22 -17.10 7.51
N LEU A 238 -21.00 -18.21 8.20
CA LEU A 238 -21.32 -19.56 7.72
C LEU A 238 -22.29 -20.26 8.68
N ALA A 239 -23.35 -20.82 8.11
CA ALA A 239 -24.16 -21.87 8.72
C ALA A 239 -24.06 -23.11 7.81
N THR A 240 -25.15 -23.51 7.13
CA THR A 240 -25.07 -24.45 5.99
C THR A 240 -24.54 -23.76 4.74
N ASN A 241 -24.89 -22.48 4.55
CA ASN A 241 -24.44 -21.64 3.45
C ASN A 241 -23.72 -20.40 3.98
N HIS A 242 -22.96 -19.75 3.11
CA HIS A 242 -22.37 -18.45 3.40
C HIS A 242 -23.39 -17.34 3.21
N PHE A 243 -23.42 -16.39 4.14
CA PHE A 243 -24.21 -15.17 4.06
C PHE A 243 -23.31 -13.97 4.30
N VAL A 244 -23.63 -12.86 3.64
CA VAL A 244 -22.99 -11.57 3.86
C VAL A 244 -23.96 -10.67 4.59
N GLY A 245 -23.57 -10.23 5.78
CA GLY A 245 -24.36 -9.33 6.61
C GLY A 245 -23.68 -7.98 6.80
N VAL A 246 -24.49 -7.01 7.23
CA VAL A 246 -24.09 -5.63 7.52
C VAL A 246 -24.46 -5.32 8.97
N SER A 247 -23.55 -4.67 9.69
CA SER A 247 -23.78 -4.16 11.03
C SER A 247 -23.38 -2.69 11.08
N HIS A 248 -24.37 -1.80 11.23
CA HIS A 248 -24.14 -0.34 11.28
C HIS A 248 -23.69 0.16 12.65
N ASP A 249 -23.95 -0.63 13.70
CA ASP A 249 -23.76 -0.23 15.09
C ASP A 249 -22.76 -1.13 15.86
N GLY A 250 -22.30 -2.22 15.24
CA GLY A 250 -21.43 -3.22 15.88
C GLY A 250 -22.15 -4.07 16.93
N MET A 251 -23.46 -3.92 17.09
CA MET A 251 -24.29 -4.62 18.07
C MET A 251 -25.22 -5.62 17.39
N ASP A 252 -25.79 -5.23 16.26
CA ASP A 252 -26.71 -6.04 15.48
C ASP A 252 -25.98 -6.78 14.37
N TRP A 253 -25.91 -8.10 14.49
CA TRP A 253 -25.29 -9.01 13.53
C TRP A 253 -26.35 -9.98 13.02
N SER A 254 -27.18 -9.51 12.08
CA SER A 254 -28.29 -10.29 11.53
C SER A 254 -27.83 -11.34 10.49
N VAL A 255 -28.78 -12.04 9.88
CA VAL A 255 -28.49 -13.13 8.93
C VAL A 255 -27.82 -12.63 7.64
N GLY A 256 -28.13 -11.40 7.21
CA GLY A 256 -27.67 -10.87 5.92
C GLY A 256 -28.28 -11.59 4.71
N VAL A 257 -27.67 -11.38 3.54
CA VAL A 257 -28.09 -11.94 2.25
C VAL A 257 -27.23 -13.17 1.92
N GLN A 258 -27.83 -14.23 1.40
CA GLN A 258 -27.10 -15.44 1.04
C GLN A 258 -26.12 -15.16 -0.11
N SER A 259 -24.89 -15.67 0.02
CA SER A 259 -23.92 -15.69 -1.07
C SER A 259 -24.36 -16.68 -2.16
N PRO A 260 -24.27 -16.32 -3.46
CA PRO A 260 -24.64 -17.21 -4.56
C PRO A 260 -23.70 -18.42 -4.69
N VAL A 261 -22.55 -18.37 -4.03
CA VAL A 261 -21.53 -19.43 -4.02
C VAL A 261 -20.99 -19.66 -2.62
N ALA A 262 -20.51 -20.87 -2.35
CA ALA A 262 -19.77 -21.13 -1.12
C ALA A 262 -18.44 -20.35 -1.15
N LEU A 263 -18.15 -19.65 -0.06
CA LEU A 263 -16.86 -19.02 0.18
C LEU A 263 -15.98 -19.98 1.00
N GLY A 264 -14.68 -19.70 1.03
CA GLY A 264 -13.72 -20.49 1.84
C GLY A 264 -13.58 -19.96 3.26
N ASP A 265 -12.60 -20.49 3.99
CA ASP A 265 -12.30 -20.04 5.36
C ASP A 265 -11.63 -18.66 5.43
N LYS A 266 -10.96 -18.26 4.34
CA LYS A 266 -10.23 -17.00 4.23
C LYS A 266 -11.07 -16.03 3.42
N ILE A 267 -11.41 -14.90 4.02
CA ILE A 267 -12.26 -13.89 3.40
C ILE A 267 -11.48 -12.60 3.22
N GLY A 268 -11.46 -12.09 2.00
CA GLY A 268 -10.99 -10.74 1.68
C GLY A 268 -12.16 -9.85 1.30
N PHE A 269 -12.07 -8.57 1.66
CA PHE A 269 -13.07 -7.55 1.34
C PHE A 269 -12.41 -6.33 0.70
N ALA A 270 -13.05 -5.76 -0.31
CA ALA A 270 -12.67 -4.47 -0.87
C ALA A 270 -13.93 -3.68 -1.28
N TYR A 271 -13.85 -2.35 -1.20
CA TYR A 271 -14.89 -1.45 -1.67
C TYR A 271 -14.28 -0.43 -2.63
N SER A 272 -14.99 -0.16 -3.72
CA SER A 272 -14.68 0.93 -4.64
C SER A 272 -15.77 1.99 -4.53
N PRO A 273 -15.47 3.15 -3.90
CA PRO A 273 -16.39 4.27 -3.85
C PRO A 273 -16.88 4.77 -5.22
N PRO A 274 -16.02 4.96 -6.24
CA PRO A 274 -16.48 5.47 -7.54
C PRO A 274 -17.37 4.47 -8.29
N LEU A 275 -17.25 3.17 -8.01
CA LEU A 275 -18.12 2.14 -8.59
C LEU A 275 -19.35 1.84 -7.73
N GLY A 276 -19.41 2.34 -6.49
CA GLY A 276 -20.40 1.93 -5.50
C GLY A 276 -20.44 0.41 -5.30
N ARG A 277 -19.28 -0.25 -5.35
CA ARG A 277 -19.19 -1.72 -5.44
C ARG A 277 -18.29 -2.31 -4.38
N THR A 278 -18.90 -3.21 -3.61
CA THR A 278 -18.21 -4.13 -2.71
C THR A 278 -17.88 -5.43 -3.42
N VAL A 279 -16.65 -5.91 -3.23
CA VAL A 279 -16.11 -7.18 -3.71
C VAL A 279 -15.68 -8.02 -2.52
N ILE A 280 -16.04 -9.31 -2.55
CA ILE A 280 -15.63 -10.30 -1.54
C ILE A 280 -14.99 -11.47 -2.26
N CYS A 281 -13.83 -11.92 -1.79
CA CYS A 281 -13.19 -13.13 -2.29
C CYS A 281 -13.01 -14.17 -1.19
N GLY A 282 -13.10 -15.45 -1.55
CA GLY A 282 -12.80 -16.54 -0.63
C GLY A 282 -12.93 -17.91 -1.30
N GLY A 283 -12.06 -18.84 -0.93
CA GLY A 283 -12.08 -20.19 -1.51
C GLY A 283 -11.87 -20.14 -3.02
N THR A 284 -12.78 -20.71 -3.81
CA THR A 284 -12.64 -20.77 -5.27
C THR A 284 -13.26 -19.58 -6.00
N SER A 285 -13.86 -18.61 -5.29
CA SER A 285 -14.73 -17.61 -5.93
C SER A 285 -14.48 -16.17 -5.49
N ILE A 286 -14.85 -15.26 -6.38
CA ILE A 286 -15.01 -13.82 -6.13
C ILE A 286 -16.48 -13.47 -6.39
N ILE A 287 -17.12 -12.77 -5.45
CA ILE A 287 -18.47 -12.23 -5.58
C ILE A 287 -18.43 -10.71 -5.52
N HIS A 288 -19.45 -10.07 -6.08
CA HIS A 288 -19.63 -8.64 -6.00
C HIS A 288 -21.09 -8.29 -5.68
N SER A 289 -21.26 -7.12 -5.10
CA SER A 289 -22.56 -6.55 -4.77
C SER A 289 -23.23 -5.89 -5.99
N THR A 290 -24.56 -5.96 -6.06
CA THR A 290 -25.35 -5.22 -7.07
C THR A 290 -25.74 -3.81 -6.63
N THR A 291 -25.53 -3.49 -5.36
CA THR A 291 -25.70 -2.15 -4.76
C THR A 291 -24.61 -1.96 -3.71
N PRO A 292 -24.28 -0.74 -3.29
CA PRO A 292 -23.18 -0.50 -2.34
C PRO A 292 -23.23 -1.30 -1.02
N LEU A 293 -24.42 -1.54 -0.45
CA LEU A 293 -24.56 -2.01 0.94
C LEU A 293 -25.44 -3.26 1.12
N GLU A 294 -26.60 -3.37 0.46
CA GLU A 294 -27.65 -4.32 0.88
C GLU A 294 -28.36 -5.08 -0.25
N GLY A 295 -27.82 -5.01 -1.45
CA GLY A 295 -28.32 -5.69 -2.64
C GLY A 295 -27.86 -7.13 -2.75
N GLY A 296 -28.47 -7.87 -3.68
CA GLY A 296 -28.08 -9.23 -4.00
C GLY A 296 -26.58 -9.37 -4.31
N TRP A 297 -26.05 -10.54 -3.99
CA TRP A 297 -24.67 -10.91 -4.32
C TRP A 297 -24.66 -11.70 -5.62
N VAL A 298 -23.75 -11.33 -6.51
CA VAL A 298 -23.57 -11.98 -7.81
C VAL A 298 -22.20 -12.63 -7.86
N ALA A 299 -22.14 -13.85 -8.39
CA ALA A 299 -20.87 -14.51 -8.65
C ALA A 299 -20.12 -13.76 -9.75
N GLY A 300 -18.90 -13.31 -9.45
CA GLY A 300 -17.99 -12.71 -10.45
C GLY A 300 -17.27 -13.80 -11.22
N ILE A 301 -16.36 -14.51 -10.56
CA ILE A 301 -15.65 -15.66 -11.13
C ILE A 301 -15.59 -16.83 -10.15
N THR A 302 -15.57 -18.05 -10.68
CA THR A 302 -15.26 -19.28 -9.94
C THR A 302 -14.13 -20.00 -10.66
N VAL A 303 -13.03 -20.22 -9.95
CA VAL A 303 -11.83 -20.89 -10.45
C VAL A 303 -11.63 -22.16 -9.60
N PRO A 304 -11.93 -23.37 -10.12
CA PRO A 304 -11.98 -24.58 -9.30
C PRO A 304 -10.69 -24.91 -8.53
N SER A 305 -9.53 -24.57 -9.10
CA SER A 305 -8.23 -24.81 -8.48
C SER A 305 -7.69 -23.61 -7.71
N ALA A 306 -8.50 -22.57 -7.44
CA ALA A 306 -8.07 -21.37 -6.73
C ALA A 306 -8.32 -21.45 -5.22
N ASN A 307 -7.57 -20.64 -4.49
CA ASN A 307 -7.76 -20.36 -3.08
C ASN A 307 -7.57 -18.86 -2.85
N PHE A 308 -8.62 -18.09 -3.10
CA PHE A 308 -8.66 -16.65 -2.87
C PHE A 308 -8.68 -16.35 -1.37
N SER A 309 -7.93 -15.32 -0.97
CA SER A 309 -7.75 -14.97 0.45
C SER A 309 -7.64 -13.48 0.75
N GLY A 310 -7.45 -12.63 -0.25
CA GLY A 310 -7.33 -11.18 -0.10
C GLY A 310 -7.73 -10.47 -1.38
N VAL A 311 -8.35 -9.31 -1.25
CA VAL A 311 -8.71 -8.43 -2.36
C VAL A 311 -8.54 -6.98 -1.91
N ALA A 312 -8.07 -6.13 -2.82
CA ALA A 312 -7.79 -4.73 -2.56
C ALA A 312 -8.30 -3.87 -3.70
N TRP A 313 -8.79 -2.66 -3.38
CA TRP A 313 -9.10 -1.60 -4.34
C TRP A 313 -7.99 -0.55 -4.29
N SER A 314 -7.54 -0.08 -5.46
CA SER A 314 -6.68 1.10 -5.57
C SER A 314 -7.49 2.27 -6.11
N PRO A 315 -7.73 3.34 -5.33
CA PRO A 315 -8.35 4.55 -5.85
C PRO A 315 -7.46 5.27 -6.88
N LYS A 316 -6.13 5.15 -6.74
CA LYS A 316 -5.16 5.75 -7.67
C LYS A 316 -5.21 5.09 -9.06
N LEU A 317 -5.27 3.77 -9.09
CA LEU A 317 -5.22 2.99 -10.34
C LEU A 317 -6.61 2.66 -10.89
N GLY A 318 -7.67 2.91 -10.12
CA GLY A 318 -9.04 2.63 -10.53
C GLY A 318 -9.28 1.13 -10.76
N MET A 319 -8.61 0.25 -10.00
CA MET A 319 -8.72 -1.19 -10.19
C MET A 319 -8.64 -1.98 -8.88
N PHE A 320 -9.19 -3.18 -8.92
CA PHE A 320 -9.05 -4.21 -7.90
C PHE A 320 -7.94 -5.21 -8.24
N ILE A 321 -7.34 -5.79 -7.20
CA ILE A 321 -6.49 -6.97 -7.28
C ILE A 321 -6.90 -7.99 -6.21
N ALA A 322 -6.96 -9.27 -6.57
CA ALA A 322 -7.25 -10.37 -5.67
C ALA A 322 -6.14 -11.44 -5.67
N SER A 323 -5.73 -11.91 -4.49
CA SER A 323 -4.69 -12.92 -4.31
C SER A 323 -5.26 -14.34 -4.32
N ASN A 324 -4.58 -15.24 -5.03
CA ASN A 324 -4.90 -16.68 -5.12
C ASN A 324 -3.65 -17.53 -4.83
N SER A 325 -3.78 -18.58 -4.00
CA SER A 325 -2.73 -19.57 -3.68
C SER A 325 -3.15 -21.04 -3.92
N GLY A 326 -3.94 -21.28 -4.95
CA GLY A 326 -4.44 -22.61 -5.27
C GLY A 326 -3.42 -23.56 -5.94
N SER A 327 -3.83 -24.81 -6.21
CA SER A 327 -2.95 -25.89 -6.70
C SER A 327 -2.37 -25.67 -8.11
N GLY A 328 -2.89 -24.68 -8.86
CA GLY A 328 -2.35 -24.24 -10.16
C GLY A 328 -1.24 -23.18 -10.07
N GLY A 329 -0.65 -23.00 -8.88
CA GLY A 329 0.30 -21.93 -8.56
C GLY A 329 -0.39 -20.63 -8.12
N SER A 330 0.33 -19.80 -7.36
CA SER A 330 -0.21 -18.50 -6.95
C SER A 330 -0.34 -17.54 -8.12
N LYS A 331 -1.43 -16.78 -8.13
CA LYS A 331 -1.71 -15.75 -9.13
C LYS A 331 -2.38 -14.56 -8.48
N LEU A 332 -2.24 -13.40 -9.10
CA LEU A 332 -3.13 -12.27 -8.86
C LEU A 332 -4.20 -12.23 -9.96
N TYR A 333 -5.40 -11.80 -9.61
CA TYR A 333 -6.45 -11.47 -10.56
C TYR A 333 -6.70 -9.97 -10.47
N LYS A 334 -6.92 -9.33 -11.61
CA LYS A 334 -7.23 -7.90 -11.68
C LYS A 334 -8.59 -7.65 -12.30
N SER A 335 -9.22 -6.56 -11.90
CA SER A 335 -10.51 -6.11 -12.44
C SER A 335 -10.64 -4.59 -12.30
N VAL A 336 -11.11 -3.91 -13.34
CA VAL A 336 -11.38 -2.45 -13.29
C VAL A 336 -12.80 -2.12 -12.87
N ASP A 337 -13.70 -3.11 -12.90
CA ASP A 337 -15.13 -2.93 -12.63
C ASP A 337 -15.63 -3.77 -11.44
N GLY A 338 -14.80 -4.66 -10.89
CA GLY A 338 -15.12 -5.61 -9.83
C GLY A 338 -15.99 -6.80 -10.27
N ILE A 339 -16.32 -6.89 -11.56
CA ILE A 339 -17.18 -7.93 -12.15
C ILE A 339 -16.35 -8.86 -13.02
N ASN A 340 -15.60 -8.28 -13.97
CA ASN A 340 -14.80 -9.01 -14.95
C ASN A 340 -13.37 -9.11 -14.45
N TRP A 341 -12.91 -10.34 -14.21
CA TRP A 341 -11.60 -10.61 -13.63
C TRP A 341 -10.71 -11.34 -14.62
N THR A 342 -9.46 -10.88 -14.73
CA THR A 342 -8.45 -11.50 -15.57
C THR A 342 -7.22 -11.88 -14.74
N PRO A 343 -6.63 -13.07 -14.95
CA PRO A 343 -5.41 -13.44 -14.26
C PRO A 343 -4.24 -12.57 -14.74
N LEU A 344 -3.43 -12.08 -13.81
CA LEU A 344 -2.15 -11.47 -14.12
C LEU A 344 -1.13 -12.59 -14.40
N ILE A 345 -0.86 -12.82 -15.68
CA ILE A 345 0.03 -13.92 -16.15
C ILE A 345 1.46 -13.46 -16.44
N THR A 346 1.73 -12.16 -16.36
CA THR A 346 3.04 -11.56 -16.66
C THR A 346 4.05 -11.69 -15.52
N TYR A 347 3.60 -12.16 -14.35
CA TYR A 347 4.43 -12.26 -13.15
C TYR A 347 4.25 -13.63 -12.48
N ALA A 348 5.36 -14.32 -12.22
CA ALA A 348 5.35 -15.62 -11.55
C ALA A 348 5.53 -15.42 -10.03
N PHE A 349 4.44 -15.54 -9.28
CA PHE A 349 4.47 -15.45 -7.81
C PHE A 349 4.94 -16.76 -7.18
N PRO A 350 5.50 -16.73 -5.95
CA PRO A 350 5.85 -17.93 -5.20
C PRO A 350 4.63 -18.82 -4.94
N PRO A 351 4.84 -20.09 -4.53
CA PRO A 351 3.77 -21.08 -4.45
C PRO A 351 2.61 -20.73 -3.50
N VAL A 352 2.77 -19.77 -2.57
CA VAL A 352 1.69 -19.38 -1.66
C VAL A 352 1.62 -17.86 -1.44
N LEU A 353 0.56 -17.22 -1.94
CA LEU A 353 0.11 -15.87 -1.57
C LEU A 353 -0.95 -15.93 -0.46
N TYR A 354 -0.82 -15.06 0.54
CA TYR A 354 -1.71 -15.01 1.70
C TYR A 354 -2.66 -13.82 1.66
N HIS A 355 -2.21 -12.65 1.26
CA HIS A 355 -3.05 -11.45 1.29
C HIS A 355 -2.60 -10.43 0.24
N ALA A 356 -3.54 -9.60 -0.19
CA ALA A 356 -3.33 -8.43 -1.01
C ALA A 356 -3.99 -7.23 -0.33
N ASN A 357 -3.31 -6.09 -0.30
CA ASN A 357 -3.85 -4.84 0.24
C ASN A 357 -3.37 -3.64 -0.58
N TRP A 358 -4.08 -2.52 -0.49
CA TRP A 358 -3.64 -1.23 -1.02
C TRP A 358 -3.11 -0.37 0.13
N SER A 359 -1.90 0.16 -0.02
CA SER A 359 -1.32 1.09 0.94
C SER A 359 -1.38 2.51 0.39
N GLU A 360 -2.21 3.37 0.98
CA GLU A 360 -2.30 4.77 0.57
C GLU A 360 -0.97 5.52 0.76
N GLY A 361 -0.31 5.33 1.92
CA GLY A 361 0.95 6.03 2.20
C GLY A 361 2.13 5.56 1.35
N LEU A 362 2.05 4.36 0.75
CA LEU A 362 2.99 3.92 -0.27
C LEU A 362 2.48 4.18 -1.70
N SER A 363 1.19 4.46 -1.88
CA SER A 363 0.54 4.54 -3.19
C SER A 363 0.80 3.32 -4.07
N ALA A 364 0.74 2.13 -3.46
CA ALA A 364 1.08 0.86 -4.08
C ALA A 364 0.19 -0.27 -3.57
N PHE A 365 -0.03 -1.27 -4.42
CA PHE A 365 -0.47 -2.57 -3.97
C PHE A 365 0.67 -3.27 -3.24
N VAL A 366 0.33 -3.97 -2.16
CA VAL A 366 1.24 -4.81 -1.38
C VAL A 366 0.64 -6.21 -1.30
N VAL A 367 1.45 -7.21 -1.58
CA VAL A 367 1.09 -8.63 -1.43
C VAL A 367 2.09 -9.33 -0.54
N CYS A 368 1.64 -10.33 0.20
CA CYS A 368 2.51 -11.18 1.01
C CYS A 368 2.22 -12.66 0.80
N GLY A 369 3.22 -13.48 1.10
CA GLY A 369 3.22 -14.92 0.95
C GLY A 369 4.19 -15.56 1.93
N LEU A 370 4.46 -16.86 1.71
CA LEU A 370 5.40 -17.60 2.54
C LEU A 370 6.83 -17.08 2.32
N SER A 371 7.43 -16.43 3.33
CA SER A 371 8.74 -15.75 3.22
C SER A 371 8.84 -14.79 2.04
N PHE A 372 7.72 -14.15 1.68
CA PHE A 372 7.62 -13.34 0.47
C PHE A 372 6.75 -12.11 0.67
N ALA A 373 7.18 -11.00 0.08
CA ALA A 373 6.34 -9.84 -0.17
C ALA A 373 6.66 -9.28 -1.55
N ALA A 374 5.72 -8.55 -2.13
CA ALA A 374 5.97 -7.76 -3.32
C ALA A 374 5.09 -6.51 -3.31
N MET A 375 5.54 -5.49 -4.04
CA MET A 375 4.79 -4.26 -4.23
C MET A 375 4.66 -3.92 -5.70
N SER A 376 3.60 -3.20 -6.04
CA SER A 376 3.36 -2.68 -7.39
C SER A 376 2.66 -1.33 -7.34
N PHE A 377 3.22 -0.35 -8.06
CA PHE A 377 2.68 1.01 -8.16
C PHE A 377 1.73 1.19 -9.33
N ASP A 378 1.74 0.26 -10.29
CA ASP A 378 0.93 0.27 -11.51
C ASP A 378 -0.02 -0.94 -11.62
N GLY A 379 0.07 -1.90 -10.69
CA GLY A 379 -0.71 -3.14 -10.68
C GLY A 379 -0.24 -4.18 -11.73
N VAL A 380 0.85 -3.91 -12.45
CA VAL A 380 1.35 -4.75 -13.55
C VAL A 380 2.77 -5.23 -13.28
N VAL A 381 3.67 -4.31 -12.95
CA VAL A 381 5.07 -4.61 -12.60
C VAL A 381 5.15 -4.77 -11.09
N TRP A 382 5.67 -5.92 -10.66
CA TRP A 382 5.84 -6.25 -9.26
C TRP A 382 7.32 -6.33 -8.93
N THR A 383 7.70 -5.68 -7.85
CA THR A 383 9.05 -5.75 -7.29
C THR A 383 9.00 -6.68 -6.09
N GLU A 384 9.73 -7.79 -6.15
CA GLU A 384 9.85 -8.70 -5.02
C GLU A 384 10.67 -8.09 -3.91
N ILE A 385 10.34 -8.57 -2.73
CA ILE A 385 10.95 -8.18 -1.50
C ILE A 385 11.25 -9.45 -0.73
N THR A 386 12.52 -9.60 -0.36
CA THR A 386 12.91 -10.64 0.60
C THR A 386 12.41 -10.24 1.97
N VAL A 387 11.46 -10.99 2.48
CA VAL A 387 11.02 -10.91 3.89
C VAL A 387 11.76 -12.00 4.66
N PRO A 388 12.16 -11.75 5.92
CA PRO A 388 12.71 -12.79 6.78
C PRO A 388 11.81 -14.02 6.79
N ALA A 389 12.44 -15.20 6.87
CA ALA A 389 11.73 -16.47 6.75
C ALA A 389 10.51 -16.52 7.68
N SER A 390 9.34 -16.70 7.08
CA SER A 390 8.06 -16.85 7.78
C SER A 390 7.43 -18.18 7.42
N THR A 391 6.74 -18.81 8.38
CA THR A 391 6.25 -20.20 8.29
C THR A 391 4.71 -20.30 8.29
N GLY A 392 3.98 -19.24 7.94
CA GLY A 392 2.52 -19.33 7.84
C GLY A 392 1.77 -18.11 7.35
N TYR A 393 0.45 -18.21 7.37
CA TYR A 393 -0.47 -17.18 6.87
C TYR A 393 -0.23 -15.83 7.53
N GLN A 394 -0.17 -14.78 6.71
CA GLN A 394 0.04 -13.41 7.15
C GLN A 394 -1.10 -12.52 6.66
N ARG A 395 -1.47 -11.53 7.47
CA ARG A 395 -2.37 -10.46 7.07
C ARG A 395 -1.64 -9.14 7.01
N LEU A 396 -1.87 -8.38 5.93
CA LEU A 396 -1.28 -7.06 5.73
C LEU A 396 -2.19 -5.97 6.28
N LEU A 397 -1.64 -5.07 7.07
CA LEU A 397 -2.28 -3.88 7.57
C LEU A 397 -1.42 -2.64 7.25
N PRO A 398 -1.72 -1.92 6.15
CA PRO A 398 -1.12 -0.63 5.88
C PRO A 398 -1.52 0.40 6.95
N VAL A 399 -0.55 1.09 7.55
CA VAL A 399 -0.75 2.21 8.47
C VAL A 399 0.27 3.28 8.16
N GLY A 400 -0.21 4.44 7.70
CA GLY A 400 0.65 5.50 7.19
C GLY A 400 1.56 4.97 6.08
N THR A 401 2.87 5.12 6.25
CA THR A 401 3.89 4.74 5.27
C THR A 401 4.44 3.33 5.45
N LYS A 402 3.91 2.59 6.43
CA LYS A 402 4.38 1.26 6.80
C LYS A 402 3.28 0.25 6.56
N THR A 403 3.66 -1.00 6.32
CA THR A 403 2.70 -2.10 6.28
C THR A 403 3.05 -3.11 7.36
N TYR A 404 2.10 -3.41 8.23
CA TYR A 404 2.28 -4.33 9.34
C TYR A 404 1.82 -5.71 8.94
N THR A 405 2.52 -6.73 9.41
CA THR A 405 2.07 -8.13 9.30
C THR A 405 2.10 -8.80 10.65
N VAL A 406 1.13 -9.66 10.88
CA VAL A 406 1.14 -10.68 11.94
C VAL A 406 1.03 -12.04 11.29
N GLY A 407 1.75 -13.05 11.80
CA GLY A 407 1.64 -14.41 11.27
C GLY A 407 2.40 -15.50 12.02
N ASN A 408 1.66 -16.58 12.34
CA ASN A 408 2.01 -17.97 12.71
C ASN A 408 3.22 -18.28 13.65
N THR A 409 3.36 -19.57 14.03
CA THR A 409 4.29 -20.08 15.06
C THR A 409 5.75 -20.13 14.63
N GLY A 410 6.63 -19.56 15.44
CA GLY A 410 8.09 -19.58 15.25
C GLY A 410 8.77 -18.35 15.88
N THR A 411 10.08 -18.20 15.65
CA THR A 411 10.87 -17.03 16.05
C THR A 411 10.65 -15.88 15.06
N ALA A 412 10.33 -14.68 15.56
CA ALA A 412 9.80 -13.50 14.83
C ALA A 412 8.36 -13.68 14.27
N ARG A 413 7.41 -12.86 14.77
CA ARG A 413 5.94 -13.16 14.73
C ARG A 413 5.07 -12.04 14.19
N ASN A 414 5.68 -10.88 14.01
CA ASN A 414 5.14 -9.72 13.36
C ASN A 414 6.30 -8.98 12.71
N TYR A 415 6.02 -8.38 11.57
CA TYR A 415 7.00 -7.58 10.85
C TYR A 415 6.38 -6.25 10.48
N VAL A 416 7.17 -5.20 10.63
CA VAL A 416 6.88 -3.91 10.02
C VAL A 416 7.63 -3.85 8.72
N LEU A 417 6.88 -3.71 7.63
CA LEU A 417 7.36 -3.61 6.27
C LEU A 417 7.48 -2.12 5.93
N GLU A 418 8.70 -1.67 5.72
CA GLU A 418 9.00 -0.30 5.32
C GLU A 418 9.74 -0.33 3.99
N ALA A 419 9.33 0.52 3.05
CA ALA A 419 10.13 0.76 1.87
C ALA A 419 11.09 1.93 2.16
N PRO A 420 12.41 1.78 1.90
CA PRO A 420 13.38 2.84 2.15
C PRO A 420 13.05 4.11 1.37
N GLU A 421 13.55 5.26 1.81
CA GLU A 421 13.40 6.50 1.05
C GLU A 421 14.26 6.48 -0.21
N LEU A 422 13.88 7.30 -1.20
CA LEU A 422 14.72 7.54 -2.37
C LEU A 422 16.12 8.01 -1.96
N VAL A 423 17.15 7.43 -2.57
CA VAL A 423 18.54 7.85 -2.35
C VAL A 423 18.84 9.09 -3.18
N PHE A 424 18.97 10.22 -2.50
CA PHE A 424 19.31 11.50 -3.11
C PHE A 424 20.82 11.71 -3.18
N SER A 425 21.26 12.30 -4.29
CA SER A 425 22.64 12.71 -4.50
C SER A 425 22.72 14.08 -5.18
N SER A 426 23.89 14.72 -5.08
CA SER A 426 24.19 16.03 -5.70
C SER A 426 25.27 15.90 -6.79
N PRO A 427 25.07 15.10 -7.86
CA PRO A 427 26.09 14.92 -8.88
C PRO A 427 26.27 16.22 -9.68
N ALA A 428 27.48 16.79 -9.66
CA ALA A 428 27.78 18.07 -10.31
C ALA A 428 28.10 17.94 -11.82
N ASP A 429 28.35 16.72 -12.28
CA ASP A 429 28.77 16.41 -13.64
C ASP A 429 28.15 15.11 -14.14
N ALA A 430 28.29 14.88 -15.45
CA ALA A 430 27.71 13.72 -16.10
C ALA A 430 28.48 12.42 -15.85
N GLU A 431 29.73 12.46 -15.38
CA GLU A 431 30.51 11.26 -15.08
C GLU A 431 29.96 10.60 -13.81
N ASN A 432 29.70 11.41 -12.79
CA ASN A 432 29.09 11.02 -11.52
C ASN A 432 27.55 11.12 -11.54
N GLY A 433 26.97 11.44 -12.69
CA GLY A 433 25.54 11.65 -12.88
C GLY A 433 24.70 10.44 -12.49
N LEU A 434 23.47 10.71 -12.05
CA LEU A 434 22.46 9.70 -11.79
C LEU A 434 22.19 8.89 -13.06
N GLU A 435 22.45 7.59 -13.00
CA GLU A 435 22.30 6.68 -14.13
C GLU A 435 20.82 6.40 -14.42
N ILE A 436 20.39 6.73 -15.63
CA ILE A 436 19.02 6.52 -16.13
C ILE A 436 18.95 5.28 -17.04
N GLY A 437 20.06 4.95 -17.71
CA GLY A 437 20.15 3.90 -18.70
C GLY A 437 19.67 4.34 -20.09
N ASP A 438 19.39 3.38 -20.97
CA ASP A 438 18.98 3.69 -22.35
C ASP A 438 17.50 4.08 -22.43
N LEU A 439 17.21 5.11 -23.24
CA LEU A 439 15.85 5.58 -23.52
C LEU A 439 15.58 5.48 -25.03
N GLY A 440 14.77 4.52 -25.44
CA GLY A 440 14.25 4.42 -26.80
C GLY A 440 13.32 5.60 -27.16
N PRO A 441 12.89 5.72 -28.43
CA PRO A 441 11.94 6.74 -28.87
C PRO A 441 10.68 6.78 -28.01
N GLY A 442 10.33 7.96 -27.48
CA GLY A 442 9.17 8.16 -26.61
C GLY A 442 9.30 7.58 -25.20
N GLN A 443 10.39 6.88 -24.88
CA GLN A 443 10.63 6.37 -23.53
C GLN A 443 11.06 7.50 -22.59
N ARG A 444 10.73 7.29 -21.31
CA ARG A 444 10.93 8.28 -20.26
C ARG A 444 11.35 7.63 -18.95
N ARG A 445 11.96 8.44 -18.08
CA ARG A 445 12.29 8.10 -16.70
C ARG A 445 12.05 9.27 -15.78
N ALA A 446 11.43 9.01 -14.63
CA ALA A 446 11.17 10.03 -13.63
C ALA A 446 12.37 10.24 -12.72
N VAL A 447 12.65 11.50 -12.42
CA VAL A 447 13.69 11.98 -11.52
C VAL A 447 13.02 12.86 -10.48
N TRP A 448 13.25 12.55 -9.21
CA TRP A 448 12.86 13.37 -8.08
C TRP A 448 13.94 14.41 -7.81
N VAL A 449 13.51 15.64 -7.54
CA VAL A 449 14.35 16.78 -7.19
C VAL A 449 13.98 17.19 -5.77
N ARG A 450 14.97 17.25 -4.88
CA ARG A 450 14.82 17.72 -3.50
C ARG A 450 15.48 19.09 -3.38
N ARG A 451 14.77 20.05 -2.78
CA ARG A 451 15.33 21.29 -2.28
C ARG A 451 15.39 21.22 -0.77
N THR A 452 16.56 21.44 -0.19
CA THR A 452 16.75 21.51 1.27
C THR A 452 17.22 22.90 1.63
N VAL A 453 16.44 23.62 2.43
CA VAL A 453 16.78 24.92 3.01
C VAL A 453 17.14 24.68 4.47
N SER A 454 18.38 24.97 4.82
CA SER A 454 18.87 24.84 6.20
C SER A 454 18.19 25.87 7.11
N PRO A 455 17.89 25.52 8.38
CA PRO A 455 17.35 26.49 9.33
C PRO A 455 18.25 27.72 9.45
N GLY A 456 17.67 28.91 9.30
CA GLY A 456 18.39 30.19 9.32
C GLY A 456 19.07 30.56 7.99
N ALA A 457 18.82 29.83 6.91
CA ALA A 457 19.29 30.22 5.59
C ALA A 457 18.73 31.60 5.17
N PRO A 458 19.45 32.36 4.33
CA PRO A 458 18.90 33.58 3.74
C PRO A 458 17.61 33.29 2.98
N ALA A 459 16.53 33.97 3.37
CA ALA A 459 15.29 33.96 2.60
C ALA A 459 15.48 34.78 1.33
N VAL A 460 15.58 34.10 0.19
CA VAL A 460 15.74 34.72 -1.11
C VAL A 460 14.48 34.49 -1.93
N ALA A 461 13.98 35.55 -2.57
CA ALA A 461 12.84 35.44 -3.47
C ALA A 461 13.17 34.62 -4.73
N ASN A 462 14.46 34.52 -5.07
CA ASN A 462 14.98 33.97 -6.30
C ASN A 462 16.18 33.04 -6.01
N ASP A 463 16.02 31.75 -6.24
CA ASP A 463 17.07 30.76 -5.98
C ASP A 463 17.21 29.75 -7.14
N PRO A 464 17.93 30.09 -8.23
CA PRO A 464 17.97 29.26 -9.43
C PRO A 464 18.93 28.08 -9.27
N PHE A 465 18.65 27.00 -10.00
CA PHE A 465 19.53 25.85 -10.19
C PHE A 465 19.37 25.31 -11.62
N THR A 466 20.33 24.52 -12.10
CA THR A 466 20.30 23.97 -13.46
C THR A 466 20.46 22.46 -13.44
N LEU A 467 19.46 21.75 -13.97
CA LEU A 467 19.53 20.32 -14.27
C LEU A 467 19.99 20.11 -15.71
N ALA A 468 20.78 19.08 -15.94
CA ALA A 468 21.28 18.72 -17.25
C ALA A 468 21.26 17.21 -17.48
N ILE A 469 21.25 16.83 -18.75
CA ILE A 469 21.28 15.45 -19.22
C ILE A 469 22.46 15.27 -20.16
N ARG A 470 23.14 14.13 -20.04
CA ARG A 470 24.06 13.61 -21.04
C ARG A 470 23.51 12.29 -21.60
N GLY A 471 23.74 12.04 -22.88
CA GLY A 471 23.71 10.70 -23.46
C GLY A 471 24.98 10.42 -24.28
N PHE A 472 25.10 9.20 -24.79
CA PHE A 472 26.21 8.75 -25.62
C PHE A 472 25.74 8.35 -27.05
N PRO A 473 26.43 8.75 -28.13
CA PRO A 473 27.45 9.81 -28.16
C PRO A 473 26.88 11.15 -27.66
N PRO A 474 27.74 12.12 -27.29
CA PRO A 474 27.27 13.42 -26.80
C PRO A 474 26.21 14.01 -27.73
N LEU A 475 25.17 14.59 -27.12
CA LEU A 475 24.07 15.22 -27.84
C LEU A 475 24.63 16.22 -28.87
N ALA A 476 24.18 16.09 -30.12
CA ALA A 476 24.63 16.92 -31.24
C ALA A 476 24.18 18.37 -31.13
#